data_AF-A0A519QGT0-F1
#
_entry.id   AF-A0A519QGT0-F1
#
_cell.length_a   1.000
_cell.length_b   1.000
_cell.length_c   1.000
_cell.angle_alpha   90.00
_cell.angle_beta   90.00
_cell.angle_gamma   90.00
#
_symmetry.space_group_name_H-M   'P 1'
#
loop_
_entity.id
_entity.type
_entity.pdbx_description
1 polymer ?
#
loop_
_entity_poly.entity_id
_entity_poly.type
_entity_poly.pdbx_seq_one_letter_code
_entity_poly.pdbx_strand_id
1 'polypeptide(L)'
;MRHVLAILLAAAVSLAGTAAPALAQSSLAQSSLDREQIARKHFGNDAAWYRDRIPFFESSDPKLDAVWYYRWGLFRAHQRDLGAEGYVTTEFLDDVSWQRQPYASLNDASGFHIAEGRWLNDRRFTDDYIAFMYAGGNDRHFTDHMADSVWGRYLVDGDRDAVLRHLSVMRHVYRLWDEKYDFAKRLYFVEPLLDATEYTVSSIDASGGQDGFRGGDSFRPSVNSYMFANARALANMARLAGDTAMAREYEARAEDIRERVLADLWSPSLGHFVDRYQVDNEHVKYWQPIRARELVGYLPWMFDLVPDEARYAGAWAHLLDPKALAGHAGMRTVEASYEHYVRQYRYLDGAPECQWNGPVWPYQTTQVLTAMANLLDHYKGTGPVTRGDY
;
A
#
# COMPACT_ATOMS: atom_id res chain seq x y z
N MET A 1 -18.09 85.91 36.64
CA MET A 1 -17.93 85.53 38.05
C MET A 1 -17.37 84.12 38.12
N ARG A 2 -16.23 83.95 38.83
CA ARG A 2 -15.79 82.80 39.66
C ARG A 2 -16.11 81.38 39.15
N HIS A 3 -15.08 80.60 38.77
CA HIS A 3 -14.53 79.41 39.49
C HIS A 3 -15.49 78.18 39.48
N VAL A 4 -15.12 76.91 39.27
CA VAL A 4 -13.99 76.10 39.76
C VAL A 4 -13.82 74.84 38.89
N LEU A 5 -12.55 74.53 38.59
CA LEU A 5 -11.85 73.24 38.45
C LEU A 5 -12.56 71.91 38.80
N ALA A 6 -12.39 70.88 37.97
CA ALA A 6 -12.16 69.51 38.43
C ALA A 6 -11.30 68.75 37.40
N ILE A 7 -10.12 68.33 37.83
CA ILE A 7 -9.13 67.54 37.10
C ILE A 7 -9.44 66.05 37.30
N LEU A 8 -9.44 65.27 36.23
CA LEU A 8 -9.26 63.82 36.26
C LEU A 8 -8.29 63.42 35.14
N LEU A 9 -7.09 63.00 35.54
CA LEU A 9 -6.09 62.34 34.70
C LEU A 9 -6.58 60.92 34.36
N ALA A 10 -6.46 60.51 33.10
CA ALA A 10 -6.37 59.10 32.74
C ALA A 10 -5.43 58.94 31.53
N ALA A 11 -4.49 58.02 31.69
CA ALA A 11 -3.29 57.82 30.90
C ALA A 11 -3.56 57.39 29.44
N ALA A 12 -2.75 57.95 28.53
CA ALA A 12 -2.60 57.46 27.17
C ALA A 12 -1.68 56.24 27.16
N VAL A 13 -2.18 55.10 26.67
CA VAL A 13 -1.36 53.93 26.36
C VAL A 13 -0.97 54.00 24.90
N SER A 14 0.32 54.22 24.66
CA SER A 14 0.95 54.24 23.35
C SER A 14 0.99 52.84 22.73
N LEU A 15 0.52 52.72 21.49
CA LEU A 15 0.71 51.54 20.64
C LEU A 15 2.19 51.41 20.24
N ALA A 16 2.93 50.54 20.91
CA ALA A 16 4.26 50.12 20.49
C ALA A 16 4.14 48.99 19.46
N GLY A 17 4.66 49.22 18.26
CA GLY A 17 4.73 48.24 17.19
C GLY A 17 5.57 47.03 17.60
N THR A 18 4.99 45.84 17.49
CA THR A 18 5.70 44.58 17.62
C THR A 18 6.44 44.29 16.32
N ALA A 19 7.76 44.43 16.36
CA ALA A 19 8.63 43.88 15.33
C ALA A 19 8.42 42.35 15.30
N ALA A 20 7.97 41.83 14.16
CA ALA A 20 7.91 40.39 13.94
C ALA A 20 9.32 39.81 14.10
N PRO A 21 9.49 38.68 14.81
CA PRO A 21 10.78 38.03 14.88
C PRO A 21 11.12 37.57 13.47
N ALA A 22 12.27 38.04 12.95
CA ALA A 22 12.85 37.49 11.74
C ALA A 22 13.04 35.99 11.98
N LEU A 23 12.21 35.18 11.31
CA LEU A 23 12.47 33.75 11.17
C LEU A 23 13.87 33.64 10.60
N ALA A 24 14.79 33.12 11.40
CA ALA A 24 16.09 32.70 10.93
C ALA A 24 15.82 31.72 9.79
N GLN A 25 15.99 32.19 8.56
CA GLN A 25 16.15 31.32 7.41
C GLN A 25 17.42 30.54 7.68
N SER A 26 17.23 29.38 8.32
CA SER A 26 18.15 28.27 8.27
C SER A 26 18.40 28.03 6.78
N SER A 27 19.46 28.61 6.27
CA SER A 27 20.07 28.14 5.03
C SER A 27 20.62 26.77 5.38
N LEU A 28 19.77 25.75 5.28
CA LEU A 28 20.23 24.42 4.92
C LEU A 28 20.93 24.65 3.59
N ALA A 29 22.24 24.89 3.65
CA ALA A 29 23.12 24.69 2.52
C ALA A 29 22.83 23.26 2.07
N GLN A 30 22.05 23.15 1.01
CA GLN A 30 21.72 21.90 0.36
C GLN A 30 23.07 21.33 -0.06
N SER A 31 23.66 20.45 0.74
CA SER A 31 24.83 19.72 0.29
C SER A 31 24.32 18.91 -0.90
N SER A 32 24.57 19.39 -2.11
CA SER A 32 24.19 18.67 -3.30
C SER A 32 25.02 17.39 -3.28
N LEU A 33 24.36 16.26 -3.02
CA LEU A 33 24.94 14.93 -3.13
C LEU A 33 25.74 14.85 -4.42
N ASP A 34 26.99 14.38 -4.36
CA ASP A 34 27.79 14.14 -5.57
C ASP A 34 27.24 12.91 -6.30
N ARG A 35 26.21 13.13 -7.12
CA ARG A 35 25.49 12.07 -7.83
C ARG A 35 26.39 11.24 -8.73
N GLU A 36 27.40 11.86 -9.34
CA GLU A 36 28.34 11.15 -10.20
C GLU A 36 29.23 10.21 -9.37
N GLN A 37 29.80 10.72 -8.27
CA GLN A 37 30.62 9.90 -7.36
C GLN A 37 29.81 8.75 -6.76
N ILE A 38 28.61 9.05 -6.25
CA ILE A 38 27.73 8.05 -5.64
C ILE A 38 27.29 7.01 -6.68
N ALA A 39 26.90 7.42 -7.89
CA ALA A 39 26.51 6.49 -8.95
C ALA A 39 27.67 5.55 -9.33
N ARG A 40 28.89 6.08 -9.48
CA ARG A 40 30.08 5.26 -9.75
C ARG A 40 30.38 4.28 -8.62
N LYS A 41 30.25 4.72 -7.37
CA LYS A 41 30.47 3.88 -6.19
C LYS A 41 29.51 2.69 -6.14
N HIS A 42 28.22 2.91 -6.42
CA HIS A 42 27.20 1.88 -6.26
C HIS A 42 26.90 1.07 -7.53
N PHE A 43 27.13 1.63 -8.72
CA PHE A 43 26.74 1.00 -9.99
C PHE A 43 27.91 0.82 -10.99
N GLY A 44 29.11 1.31 -10.69
CA GLY A 44 30.29 1.11 -11.53
C GLY A 44 30.08 1.58 -12.98
N ASN A 45 30.26 0.66 -13.93
CA ASN A 45 30.12 0.93 -15.37
C ASN A 45 28.70 1.37 -15.76
N ASP A 46 27.69 1.02 -14.96
CA ASP A 46 26.30 1.35 -15.18
C ASP A 46 25.89 2.73 -14.64
N ALA A 47 26.81 3.45 -13.97
CA ALA A 47 26.53 4.72 -13.30
C ALA A 47 25.80 5.75 -14.17
N ALA A 48 26.14 5.82 -15.47
CA ALA A 48 25.54 6.76 -16.41
C ALA A 48 24.03 6.55 -16.59
N TRP A 49 23.52 5.32 -16.46
CA TRP A 49 22.08 5.07 -16.53
C TRP A 49 21.37 5.65 -15.30
N TYR A 50 21.91 5.41 -14.10
CA TYR A 50 21.28 5.79 -12.82
C TYR A 50 21.37 7.27 -12.49
N ARG A 51 22.51 7.91 -12.80
CA ARG A 51 22.81 9.30 -12.42
C ARG A 51 21.67 10.28 -12.68
N ASP A 52 21.04 10.15 -13.85
CA ASP A 52 20.00 11.07 -14.29
C ASP A 52 18.58 10.50 -14.07
N ARG A 53 18.46 9.25 -13.61
CA ARG A 53 17.17 8.51 -13.55
C ARG A 53 16.62 8.29 -12.15
N ILE A 54 17.48 8.15 -11.13
CA ILE A 54 17.03 7.83 -9.78
C ILE A 54 17.19 9.03 -8.82
N PRO A 55 16.40 9.09 -7.73
CA PRO A 55 16.73 9.94 -6.60
C PRO A 55 17.95 9.39 -5.84
N PHE A 56 18.79 10.31 -5.37
CA PHE A 56 19.97 9.99 -4.56
C PHE A 56 19.66 10.21 -3.09
N PHE A 57 20.20 9.34 -2.25
CA PHE A 57 19.96 9.27 -0.81
C PHE A 57 21.27 9.00 -0.06
N GLU A 58 21.47 9.70 1.05
CA GLU A 58 22.53 9.41 2.03
C GLU A 58 21.94 9.60 3.42
N SER A 59 22.41 8.80 4.37
CA SER A 59 21.98 8.85 5.77
C SER A 59 23.14 8.57 6.71
N SER A 60 22.89 8.64 8.02
CA SER A 60 23.86 8.24 9.02
C SER A 60 24.02 6.72 9.14
N ASP A 61 23.14 5.92 8.52
CA ASP A 61 23.24 4.46 8.50
C ASP A 61 23.67 3.97 7.10
N PRO A 62 24.93 3.57 6.92
CA PRO A 62 25.43 3.11 5.62
C PRO A 62 24.72 1.84 5.10
N LYS A 63 24.00 1.09 5.95
CA LYS A 63 23.19 -0.06 5.50
C LYS A 63 21.94 0.41 4.77
N LEU A 64 21.28 1.47 5.24
CA LEU A 64 20.13 2.04 4.55
C LEU A 64 20.54 2.57 3.18
N ASP A 65 21.67 3.27 3.10
CA ASP A 65 22.23 3.75 1.85
C ASP A 65 22.52 2.58 0.89
N ALA A 66 23.17 1.52 1.39
CA ALA A 66 23.45 0.33 0.58
C ALA A 66 22.17 -0.34 0.04
N VAL A 67 21.14 -0.49 0.88
CA VAL A 67 19.83 -1.05 0.49
C VAL A 67 19.13 -0.14 -0.52
N TRP A 68 19.16 1.18 -0.34
CA TRP A 68 18.58 2.15 -1.27
C TRP A 68 19.10 1.96 -2.69
N TYR A 69 20.42 1.95 -2.86
CA TYR A 69 21.03 1.79 -4.19
C TYR A 69 20.87 0.37 -4.73
N TYR A 70 20.92 -0.66 -3.87
CA TYR A 70 20.63 -2.04 -4.29
C TYR A 70 19.21 -2.18 -4.86
N ARG A 71 18.20 -1.58 -4.21
CA ARG A 71 16.80 -1.62 -4.64
C ARG A 71 16.57 -0.94 -6.00
N TRP A 72 17.25 0.17 -6.27
CA TRP A 72 17.24 0.78 -7.61
C TRP A 72 17.89 -0.12 -8.67
N GLY A 73 18.94 -0.87 -8.29
CA GLY A 73 19.52 -1.90 -9.14
C GLY A 73 18.53 -2.99 -9.52
N LEU A 74 17.79 -3.50 -8.52
CA LEU A 74 16.71 -4.47 -8.75
C LEU A 74 15.61 -3.89 -9.65
N PHE A 75 15.12 -2.68 -9.34
CA PHE A 75 14.07 -2.05 -10.15
C PHE A 75 14.45 -1.98 -11.63
N ARG A 76 15.69 -1.55 -11.94
CA ARG A 76 16.21 -1.51 -13.31
C ARG A 76 16.27 -2.90 -13.94
N ALA A 77 16.73 -3.91 -13.22
CA ALA A 77 16.84 -5.28 -13.73
C ALA A 77 15.49 -5.85 -14.19
N HIS A 78 14.39 -5.38 -13.58
CA HIS A 78 13.03 -5.78 -13.94
C HIS A 78 12.38 -4.98 -15.08
N GLN A 79 13.06 -3.95 -15.62
CA GLN A 79 12.57 -3.19 -16.77
C GLN A 79 12.88 -3.91 -18.08
N ARG A 80 11.89 -4.63 -18.62
CA ARG A 80 12.00 -5.38 -19.88
C ARG A 80 11.47 -4.53 -21.04
N ASP A 81 12.31 -4.31 -22.06
CA ASP A 81 11.94 -3.59 -23.29
C ASP A 81 11.12 -4.50 -24.21
N LEU A 82 9.91 -4.07 -24.55
CA LEU A 82 8.96 -4.77 -25.42
C LEU A 82 8.96 -4.19 -26.85
N GLY A 83 9.90 -3.32 -27.18
CA GLY A 83 9.99 -2.64 -28.46
C GLY A 83 8.88 -1.59 -28.61
N ALA A 84 7.99 -1.80 -29.57
CA ALA A 84 6.93 -0.84 -29.88
C ALA A 84 5.86 -0.73 -28.77
N GLU A 85 5.74 -1.73 -27.90
CA GLU A 85 4.81 -1.72 -26.77
C GLU A 85 5.38 -1.03 -25.51
N GLY A 86 6.63 -0.55 -25.56
CA GLY A 86 7.25 0.17 -24.44
C GLY A 86 7.98 -0.77 -23.46
N TYR A 87 7.93 -0.46 -22.16
CA TYR A 87 8.53 -1.25 -21.09
C TYR A 87 7.48 -1.93 -20.21
N VAL A 88 7.82 -3.11 -19.69
CA VAL A 88 7.10 -3.77 -18.60
C VAL A 88 8.02 -3.91 -17.38
N THR A 89 7.47 -3.71 -16.18
CA THR A 89 8.15 -4.12 -14.93
C THR A 89 7.72 -5.54 -14.60
N THR A 90 8.66 -6.48 -14.70
CA THR A 90 8.44 -7.91 -14.41
C THR A 90 8.50 -8.19 -12.91
N GLU A 91 7.80 -9.21 -12.43
CA GLU A 91 7.95 -9.71 -11.05
C GLU A 91 9.09 -10.74 -10.95
N PHE A 92 9.11 -11.72 -11.85
CA PHE A 92 10.17 -12.72 -11.94
C PHE A 92 11.08 -12.42 -13.14
N LEU A 93 12.39 -12.59 -12.95
CA LEU A 93 13.36 -12.48 -14.05
C LEU A 93 13.24 -13.68 -15.00
N ASP A 94 13.16 -14.88 -14.43
CA ASP A 94 12.91 -16.13 -15.14
C ASP A 94 11.41 -16.35 -15.33
N ASP A 95 11.05 -17.00 -16.43
CA ASP A 95 9.65 -17.28 -16.75
C ASP A 95 9.05 -18.29 -15.76
N VAL A 96 7.91 -17.93 -15.16
CA VAL A 96 7.10 -18.81 -14.30
C VAL A 96 5.86 -19.32 -15.03
N SER A 97 5.31 -20.47 -14.63
CA SER A 97 4.23 -21.13 -15.38
C SER A 97 2.86 -20.42 -15.29
N TRP A 98 2.69 -19.53 -14.33
CA TRP A 98 1.45 -18.77 -14.10
C TRP A 98 1.49 -17.34 -14.65
N GLN A 99 2.59 -16.92 -15.27
CA GLN A 99 2.66 -15.62 -15.93
C GLN A 99 1.98 -15.61 -17.29
N ARG A 100 1.69 -14.41 -17.80
CA ARG A 100 1.17 -14.25 -19.16
C ARG A 100 2.29 -14.14 -20.19
N GLN A 101 2.15 -14.93 -21.25
CA GLN A 101 3.02 -14.91 -22.42
C GLN A 101 2.51 -13.90 -23.46
N PRO A 102 3.39 -13.28 -24.28
CA PRO A 102 4.83 -13.54 -24.39
C PRO A 102 5.73 -12.66 -23.49
N TYR A 103 5.15 -11.78 -22.66
CA TYR A 103 5.90 -10.71 -21.99
C TYR A 103 6.17 -10.91 -20.50
N ALA A 104 5.82 -12.07 -19.94
CA ALA A 104 5.93 -12.36 -18.51
C ALA A 104 5.13 -11.40 -17.61
N SER A 105 3.94 -11.00 -18.06
CA SER A 105 3.10 -10.10 -17.27
C SER A 105 2.41 -10.84 -16.13
N LEU A 106 2.48 -10.26 -14.94
CA LEU A 106 1.81 -10.66 -13.70
C LEU A 106 1.33 -9.39 -13.00
N ASN A 107 0.09 -9.38 -12.51
CA ASN A 107 -0.55 -8.16 -12.05
C ASN A 107 -0.55 -7.96 -10.53
N ASP A 108 -0.32 -9.02 -9.75
CA ASP A 108 -0.23 -9.05 -8.28
C ASP A 108 0.62 -7.93 -7.66
N ALA A 109 1.81 -7.66 -8.20
CA ALA A 109 2.69 -6.63 -7.66
C ALA A 109 2.61 -5.27 -8.38
N SER A 110 1.69 -5.09 -9.34
CA SER A 110 1.62 -3.88 -10.18
C SER A 110 1.50 -2.58 -9.41
N GLY A 111 0.70 -2.59 -8.33
CA GLY A 111 0.56 -1.43 -7.46
C GLY A 111 1.89 -1.01 -6.84
N PHE A 112 2.71 -1.97 -6.40
CA PHE A 112 4.05 -1.69 -5.85
C PHE A 112 5.04 -1.25 -6.93
N HIS A 113 5.03 -1.90 -8.09
CA HIS A 113 5.89 -1.53 -9.22
C HIS A 113 5.69 -0.07 -9.60
N ILE A 114 4.44 0.38 -9.71
CA ILE A 114 4.12 1.78 -10.02
C ILE A 114 4.46 2.70 -8.85
N ALA A 115 4.22 2.28 -7.60
CA ALA A 115 4.52 3.07 -6.41
C ALA A 115 6.03 3.27 -6.16
N GLU A 116 6.88 2.34 -6.59
CA GLU A 116 8.34 2.49 -6.61
C GLU A 116 8.77 3.32 -7.84
N GLY A 117 8.27 2.96 -9.02
CA GLY A 117 8.63 3.57 -10.29
C GLY A 117 8.23 5.04 -10.43
N ARG A 118 7.23 5.52 -9.68
CA ARG A 118 6.83 6.94 -9.67
C ARG A 118 7.96 7.89 -9.21
N TRP A 119 8.97 7.37 -8.53
CA TRP A 119 10.12 8.16 -8.07
C TRP A 119 11.24 8.28 -9.11
N LEU A 120 11.15 7.59 -10.25
CA LEU A 120 12.10 7.78 -11.34
C LEU A 120 11.98 9.19 -11.93
N ASN A 121 13.12 9.84 -12.14
CA ASN A 121 13.20 11.09 -12.90
C ASN A 121 12.86 10.87 -14.38
N ASP A 122 13.20 9.69 -14.91
CA ASP A 122 12.83 9.26 -16.26
C ASP A 122 11.48 8.52 -16.20
N ARG A 123 10.42 9.26 -16.53
CA ARG A 123 9.03 8.80 -16.38
C ARG A 123 8.64 7.67 -17.33
N ARG A 124 9.42 7.46 -18.40
CA ARG A 124 9.11 6.53 -19.49
C ARG A 124 8.80 5.12 -18.99
N PHE A 125 9.58 4.59 -18.06
CA PHE A 125 9.43 3.21 -17.59
C PHE A 125 8.07 2.96 -16.94
N THR A 126 7.67 3.85 -16.04
CA THR A 126 6.39 3.76 -15.33
C THR A 126 5.22 4.12 -16.25
N ASP A 127 5.39 5.11 -17.14
CA ASP A 127 4.40 5.47 -18.17
C ASP A 127 4.09 4.30 -19.10
N ASP A 128 5.13 3.69 -19.67
CA ASP A 128 4.98 2.58 -20.60
C ASP A 128 4.37 1.35 -19.89
N TYR A 129 4.79 1.07 -18.65
CA TYR A 129 4.21 -0.03 -17.87
C TYR A 129 2.72 0.15 -17.60
N ILE A 130 2.30 1.35 -17.18
CA ILE A 130 0.88 1.67 -16.98
C ILE A 130 0.11 1.48 -18.29
N ALA A 131 0.64 2.00 -19.40
CA ALA A 131 0.01 1.88 -20.71
C ALA A 131 -0.14 0.41 -21.13
N PHE A 132 0.92 -0.39 -20.98
CA PHE A 132 0.92 -1.83 -21.27
C PHE A 132 -0.12 -2.58 -20.42
N MET A 133 -0.17 -2.33 -19.11
CA MET A 133 -1.10 -3.02 -18.22
C MET A 133 -2.56 -2.71 -18.57
N TYR A 134 -2.90 -1.47 -18.92
CA TYR A 134 -4.25 -1.08 -19.36
C TYR A 134 -4.55 -1.38 -20.84
N ALA A 135 -3.53 -1.69 -21.67
CA ALA A 135 -3.72 -2.12 -23.06
C ALA A 135 -4.01 -3.63 -23.19
N GLY A 136 -4.05 -4.35 -22.07
CA GLY A 136 -4.33 -5.79 -22.04
C GLY A 136 -3.25 -6.62 -21.36
N GLY A 137 -2.25 -6.01 -20.72
CA GLY A 137 -1.29 -6.71 -19.86
C GLY A 137 -1.91 -7.25 -18.56
N ASN A 138 -2.88 -6.53 -17.97
CA ASN A 138 -3.58 -6.98 -16.77
C ASN A 138 -4.87 -7.76 -17.13
N ASP A 139 -4.92 -9.05 -16.80
CA ASP A 139 -6.12 -9.89 -16.92
C ASP A 139 -6.94 -9.99 -15.62
N ARG A 140 -6.52 -9.27 -14.57
CA ARG A 140 -7.07 -9.30 -13.21
C ARG A 140 -6.95 -10.67 -12.55
N HIS A 141 -5.91 -11.44 -12.89
CA HIS A 141 -5.66 -12.73 -12.25
C HIS A 141 -5.54 -12.58 -10.73
N PHE A 142 -4.83 -11.56 -10.27
CA PHE A 142 -4.70 -11.21 -8.86
C PHE A 142 -5.43 -9.90 -8.52
N THR A 143 -5.73 -9.70 -7.24
CA THR A 143 -6.20 -8.41 -6.75
C THR A 143 -5.06 -7.38 -6.78
N ASP A 144 -5.37 -6.12 -7.09
CA ASP A 144 -4.38 -5.05 -7.13
C ASP A 144 -4.95 -3.69 -6.71
N HIS A 145 -4.06 -2.72 -6.43
CA HIS A 145 -4.38 -1.31 -6.18
C HIS A 145 -3.80 -0.40 -7.28
N MET A 146 -3.80 -0.87 -8.54
CA MET A 146 -3.10 -0.19 -9.64
C MET A 146 -3.65 1.20 -9.93
N ALA A 147 -4.97 1.42 -9.86
CA ALA A 147 -5.55 2.75 -10.10
C ALA A 147 -5.13 3.75 -9.00
N ASP A 148 -5.02 3.29 -7.75
CA ASP A 148 -4.47 4.08 -6.64
C ASP A 148 -3.00 4.44 -6.89
N SER A 149 -2.16 3.50 -7.29
CA SER A 149 -0.75 3.80 -7.58
C SER A 149 -0.57 4.76 -8.76
N VAL A 150 -1.44 4.70 -9.78
CA VAL A 150 -1.42 5.67 -10.89
C VAL A 150 -1.79 7.08 -10.41
N TRP A 151 -2.78 7.20 -9.53
CA TRP A 151 -3.07 8.48 -8.87
C TRP A 151 -1.89 8.93 -7.99
N GLY A 152 -1.29 8.01 -7.25
CA GLY A 152 -0.11 8.27 -6.43
C GLY A 152 1.10 8.74 -7.22
N ARG A 153 1.24 8.33 -8.48
CA ARG A 153 2.25 8.87 -9.41
C ARG A 153 1.93 10.32 -9.80
N TYR A 154 0.68 10.61 -10.16
CA TYR A 154 0.25 11.98 -10.49
C TYR A 154 0.51 12.96 -9.35
N LEU A 155 0.35 12.54 -8.09
CA LEU A 155 0.67 13.37 -6.94
C LEU A 155 2.16 13.72 -6.82
N VAL A 156 3.06 12.92 -7.40
CA VAL A 156 4.49 13.19 -7.44
C VAL A 156 4.84 14.09 -8.63
N ASP A 157 4.29 13.79 -9.80
CA ASP A 157 4.83 14.27 -11.07
C ASP A 157 3.97 15.34 -11.77
N GLY A 158 2.72 15.52 -11.32
CA GLY A 158 1.75 16.50 -11.80
C GLY A 158 1.23 16.29 -13.23
N ASP A 159 1.51 15.15 -13.86
CA ASP A 159 1.16 14.92 -15.27
C ASP A 159 -0.32 14.57 -15.44
N ARG A 160 -1.11 15.62 -15.66
CA ARG A 160 -2.57 15.51 -15.82
C ARG A 160 -2.96 14.66 -17.03
N ASP A 161 -2.24 14.74 -18.13
CA ASP A 161 -2.63 14.02 -19.34
C ASP A 161 -2.31 12.53 -19.20
N ALA A 162 -1.17 12.19 -18.58
CA ALA A 162 -0.82 10.80 -18.29
C ALA A 162 -1.82 10.12 -17.35
N VAL A 163 -2.21 10.77 -16.24
CA VAL A 163 -3.13 10.17 -15.25
C VAL A 163 -4.54 9.94 -15.82
N LEU A 164 -5.00 10.81 -16.72
CA LEU A 164 -6.34 10.71 -17.30
C LEU A 164 -6.41 9.82 -18.55
N ARG A 165 -5.27 9.53 -19.19
CA ARG A 165 -5.17 8.79 -20.45
C ARG A 165 -5.95 7.47 -20.46
N HIS A 166 -5.93 6.75 -19.33
CA HIS A 166 -6.53 5.42 -19.20
C HIS A 166 -7.77 5.40 -18.29
N LEU A 167 -8.32 6.56 -17.89
CA LEU A 167 -9.40 6.64 -16.90
C LEU A 167 -10.64 5.79 -17.28
N SER A 168 -11.03 5.79 -18.55
CA SER A 168 -12.16 4.98 -19.03
C SER A 168 -11.90 3.48 -18.91
N VAL A 169 -10.67 3.04 -19.18
CA VAL A 169 -10.25 1.63 -19.05
C VAL A 169 -10.15 1.24 -17.57
N MET A 170 -9.58 2.10 -16.73
CA MET A 170 -9.55 1.89 -15.27
C MET A 170 -10.96 1.70 -14.70
N ARG A 171 -11.91 2.55 -15.12
CA ARG A 171 -13.33 2.42 -14.74
C ARG A 171 -13.89 1.07 -15.18
N HIS A 172 -13.62 0.66 -16.41
CA HIS A 172 -14.09 -0.62 -16.94
C HIS A 172 -13.53 -1.80 -16.15
N VAL A 173 -12.20 -1.84 -15.95
CA VAL A 173 -11.51 -2.88 -15.18
C VAL A 173 -12.05 -2.96 -13.75
N TYR A 174 -12.25 -1.83 -13.07
CA TYR A 174 -12.86 -1.80 -11.74
C TYR A 174 -14.24 -2.45 -11.74
N ARG A 175 -15.07 -2.19 -12.75
CA ARG A 175 -16.43 -2.75 -12.87
C ARG A 175 -16.44 -4.24 -13.18
N LEU A 176 -15.41 -4.80 -13.81
CA LEU A 176 -15.29 -6.25 -13.99
C LEU A 176 -15.17 -6.98 -12.64
N TRP A 177 -14.59 -6.34 -11.62
CA TRP A 177 -14.54 -6.89 -10.26
C TRP A 177 -15.91 -6.97 -9.57
N ASP A 178 -17.00 -6.40 -10.14
CA ASP A 178 -18.35 -6.60 -9.60
C ASP A 178 -18.74 -8.11 -9.60
N GLU A 179 -18.07 -8.96 -10.38
CA GLU A 179 -18.22 -10.44 -10.32
C GLU A 179 -17.72 -11.08 -9.01
N LYS A 180 -16.84 -10.37 -8.29
CA LYS A 180 -16.29 -10.72 -6.97
C LYS A 180 -16.86 -9.83 -5.86
N TYR A 181 -17.92 -9.09 -6.13
CA TYR A 181 -18.58 -8.20 -5.19
C TYR A 181 -19.91 -8.79 -4.72
N ASP A 182 -20.06 -9.01 -3.42
CA ASP A 182 -21.35 -9.36 -2.84
C ASP A 182 -22.14 -8.08 -2.60
N PHE A 183 -23.13 -7.82 -3.44
CA PHE A 183 -23.98 -6.63 -3.36
C PHE A 183 -24.80 -6.53 -2.06
N ALA A 184 -25.13 -7.66 -1.43
CA ALA A 184 -25.86 -7.65 -0.16
C ALA A 184 -24.94 -7.34 1.03
N LYS A 185 -23.69 -7.82 0.98
CA LYS A 185 -22.66 -7.52 1.99
C LYS A 185 -21.92 -6.21 1.74
N ARG A 186 -22.03 -5.68 0.52
CA ARG A 186 -21.26 -4.53 0.03
C ARG A 186 -19.73 -4.71 0.19
N LEU A 187 -19.24 -5.94 0.04
CA LEU A 187 -17.82 -6.31 0.20
C LEU A 187 -17.36 -7.20 -0.97
N TYR A 188 -16.08 -7.11 -1.31
CA TYR A 188 -15.41 -8.00 -2.26
C TYR A 188 -14.91 -9.26 -1.57
N PHE A 189 -14.86 -10.37 -2.30
CA PHE A 189 -14.32 -11.64 -1.84
C PHE A 189 -13.43 -12.31 -2.89
N VAL A 190 -12.38 -12.97 -2.43
CA VAL A 190 -11.46 -13.78 -3.26
C VAL A 190 -10.91 -14.94 -2.44
N GLU A 191 -10.46 -16.01 -3.10
CA GLU A 191 -9.56 -16.96 -2.47
C GLU A 191 -8.18 -16.33 -2.23
N PRO A 192 -7.44 -16.74 -1.19
CA PRO A 192 -6.14 -16.16 -0.83
C PRO A 192 -5.07 -16.23 -1.93
N LEU A 193 -5.08 -17.28 -2.75
CA LEU A 193 -4.16 -17.40 -3.88
C LEU A 193 -4.34 -16.25 -4.88
N LEU A 194 -5.57 -15.84 -5.17
CA LEU A 194 -5.84 -14.71 -6.08
C LEU A 194 -5.59 -13.34 -5.42
N ASP A 195 -5.18 -13.34 -4.15
CA ASP A 195 -4.67 -12.19 -3.42
C ASP A 195 -3.14 -12.29 -3.22
N ALA A 196 -2.49 -13.17 -3.99
CA ALA A 196 -1.07 -13.51 -3.95
C ALA A 196 -0.59 -13.94 -2.54
N THR A 197 -1.46 -14.63 -1.78
CA THR A 197 -1.21 -15.02 -0.39
C THR A 197 -1.71 -16.45 -0.09
N GLU A 198 -1.29 -17.45 -0.85
CA GLU A 198 -1.68 -18.85 -0.60
C GLU A 198 -1.30 -19.38 0.80
N TYR A 199 -2.06 -20.34 1.32
CA TYR A 199 -1.90 -20.90 2.67
C TYR A 199 -2.11 -19.88 3.81
N THR A 200 -3.10 -19.00 3.68
CA THR A 200 -3.62 -18.23 4.81
C THR A 200 -4.49 -19.09 5.73
N VAL A 201 -4.83 -18.54 6.89
CA VAL A 201 -5.76 -19.16 7.85
C VAL A 201 -7.07 -19.55 7.17
N SER A 202 -7.61 -18.71 6.28
CA SER A 202 -8.90 -18.99 5.62
C SER A 202 -8.86 -20.22 4.73
N SER A 203 -7.86 -20.35 3.86
CA SER A 203 -7.69 -21.52 2.98
C SER A 203 -7.34 -22.79 3.76
N ILE A 204 -6.50 -22.66 4.79
CA ILE A 204 -6.09 -23.79 5.63
C ILE A 204 -7.25 -24.33 6.45
N ASP A 205 -7.99 -23.47 7.13
CA ASP A 205 -9.12 -23.89 7.96
C ASP A 205 -10.26 -24.46 7.09
N ALA A 206 -10.50 -23.88 5.90
CA ALA A 206 -11.50 -24.38 4.96
C ALA A 206 -11.19 -25.79 4.43
N SER A 207 -9.93 -26.24 4.49
CA SER A 207 -9.49 -27.60 4.13
C SER A 207 -9.45 -28.56 5.32
N GLY A 208 -9.83 -28.12 6.52
CA GLY A 208 -9.67 -28.92 7.74
C GLY A 208 -8.20 -29.09 8.16
N GLY A 209 -7.34 -28.14 7.78
CA GLY A 209 -5.91 -28.15 8.09
C GLY A 209 -5.10 -29.17 7.27
N GLN A 210 -5.59 -29.63 6.13
CA GLN A 210 -4.91 -30.63 5.29
C GLN A 210 -4.18 -30.03 4.09
N ASP A 211 -4.62 -28.87 3.62
CA ASP A 211 -4.07 -28.11 2.50
C ASP A 211 -4.25 -26.60 2.77
N GLY A 212 -3.85 -25.73 1.86
CA GLY A 212 -4.16 -24.30 1.86
C GLY A 212 -3.82 -23.61 0.53
N PHE A 213 -3.50 -24.35 -0.53
CA PHE A 213 -3.11 -23.72 -1.80
C PHE A 213 -4.30 -23.04 -2.50
N ARG A 214 -5.50 -23.59 -2.35
CA ARG A 214 -6.74 -23.15 -3.00
C ARG A 214 -7.90 -23.10 -1.99
N GLY A 215 -8.97 -22.42 -2.39
CA GLY A 215 -10.21 -22.35 -1.62
C GLY A 215 -10.12 -21.39 -0.44
N GLY A 216 -11.12 -21.43 0.43
CA GLY A 216 -11.25 -20.47 1.52
C GLY A 216 -11.61 -19.05 1.05
N ASP A 217 -12.35 -18.93 -0.07
CA ASP A 217 -12.85 -17.64 -0.53
C ASP A 217 -13.49 -16.87 0.63
N SER A 218 -13.02 -15.64 0.82
CA SER A 218 -13.34 -14.84 1.98
C SER A 218 -13.50 -13.37 1.61
N PHE A 219 -14.29 -12.65 2.39
CA PHE A 219 -14.27 -11.20 2.44
C PHE A 219 -13.03 -10.78 3.22
N ARG A 220 -11.97 -10.38 2.50
CA ARG A 220 -10.63 -10.14 3.06
C ARG A 220 -10.37 -8.65 3.27
N PRO A 221 -9.62 -8.24 4.32
CA PRO A 221 -9.17 -6.85 4.48
C PRO A 221 -8.37 -6.34 3.28
N SER A 222 -7.59 -7.19 2.60
CA SER A 222 -6.79 -6.85 1.42
C SER A 222 -7.62 -6.33 0.25
N VAL A 223 -8.35 -7.21 -0.44
CA VAL A 223 -9.12 -6.87 -1.65
C VAL A 223 -10.08 -5.70 -1.40
N ASN A 224 -10.69 -5.63 -0.21
CA ASN A 224 -11.56 -4.52 0.14
C ASN A 224 -10.79 -3.21 0.33
N SER A 225 -9.59 -3.23 0.91
CA SER A 225 -8.74 -2.05 1.02
C SER A 225 -8.22 -1.58 -0.35
N TYR A 226 -7.83 -2.50 -1.23
CA TYR A 226 -7.43 -2.14 -2.60
C TYR A 226 -8.59 -1.56 -3.40
N MET A 227 -9.78 -2.17 -3.32
CA MET A 227 -10.96 -1.70 -4.05
C MET A 227 -11.50 -0.37 -3.48
N PHE A 228 -11.30 -0.10 -2.19
CA PHE A 228 -11.50 1.22 -1.58
C PHE A 228 -10.53 2.25 -2.17
N ALA A 229 -9.23 1.94 -2.19
CA ALA A 229 -8.19 2.83 -2.71
C ALA A 229 -8.40 3.15 -4.21
N ASN A 230 -8.64 2.11 -5.02
CA ASN A 230 -8.93 2.26 -6.44
C ASN A 230 -10.20 3.09 -6.68
N ALA A 231 -11.25 2.94 -5.87
CA ALA A 231 -12.45 3.78 -5.98
C ALA A 231 -12.13 5.25 -5.65
N ARG A 232 -11.38 5.53 -4.58
CA ARG A 232 -10.95 6.90 -4.25
C ARG A 232 -10.13 7.52 -5.37
N ALA A 233 -9.21 6.75 -5.95
CA ALA A 233 -8.39 7.19 -7.07
C ALA A 233 -9.24 7.52 -8.31
N LEU A 234 -10.18 6.66 -8.68
CA LEU A 234 -11.13 6.90 -9.77
C LEU A 234 -11.99 8.14 -9.53
N ALA A 235 -12.45 8.36 -8.29
CA ALA A 235 -13.20 9.55 -7.95
C ALA A 235 -12.36 10.84 -8.10
N ASN A 236 -11.11 10.82 -7.65
CA ASN A 236 -10.20 11.94 -7.79
C ASN A 236 -9.85 12.24 -9.26
N MET A 237 -9.58 11.20 -10.06
CA MET A 237 -9.33 11.34 -11.50
C MET A 237 -10.58 11.85 -12.24
N ALA A 238 -11.76 11.34 -11.90
CA ALA A 238 -13.02 11.83 -12.47
C ALA A 238 -13.25 13.32 -12.16
N ARG A 239 -12.97 13.75 -10.92
CA ARG A 239 -13.01 15.17 -10.53
C ARG A 239 -12.03 16.01 -11.35
N LEU A 240 -10.80 15.52 -11.53
CA LEU A 240 -9.78 16.18 -12.35
C LEU A 240 -10.17 16.26 -13.84
N ALA A 241 -10.95 15.30 -14.33
CA ALA A 241 -11.53 15.30 -15.67
C ALA A 241 -12.81 16.14 -15.82
N GLY A 242 -13.39 16.63 -14.72
CA GLY A 242 -14.67 17.35 -14.71
C GLY A 242 -15.91 16.45 -14.74
N ASP A 243 -15.76 15.13 -14.64
CA ASP A 243 -16.87 14.17 -14.56
C ASP A 243 -17.37 14.07 -13.11
N THR A 244 -18.23 15.02 -12.73
CA THR A 244 -18.80 15.06 -11.37
C THR A 244 -19.73 13.87 -11.06
N ALA A 245 -20.29 13.21 -12.08
CA ALA A 245 -21.18 12.07 -11.88
C ALA A 245 -20.37 10.83 -11.49
N MET A 246 -19.31 10.53 -12.24
CA MET A 246 -18.39 9.44 -11.93
C MET A 246 -17.65 9.70 -10.60
N ALA A 247 -17.28 10.94 -10.30
CA ALA A 247 -16.67 11.28 -9.01
C ALA A 247 -17.58 10.87 -7.83
N ARG A 248 -18.86 11.27 -7.84
CA ARG A 248 -19.83 10.90 -6.81
C ARG A 248 -20.09 9.40 -6.74
N GLU A 249 -20.14 8.71 -7.89
CA GLU A 249 -20.33 7.26 -7.96
C GLU A 249 -19.23 6.51 -7.19
N TYR A 250 -17.97 6.87 -7.43
CA TYR A 250 -16.84 6.19 -6.81
C TYR A 250 -16.54 6.68 -5.39
N GLU A 251 -16.87 7.93 -5.04
CA GLU A 251 -16.91 8.39 -3.64
C GLU A 251 -17.89 7.53 -2.82
N ALA A 252 -19.10 7.34 -3.33
CA ALA A 252 -20.11 6.51 -2.65
C ALA A 252 -19.65 5.05 -2.52
N ARG A 253 -19.07 4.46 -3.58
CA ARG A 253 -18.53 3.09 -3.53
C ARG A 253 -17.40 2.97 -2.50
N ALA A 254 -16.50 3.95 -2.41
CA ALA A 254 -15.42 3.95 -1.42
C ALA A 254 -15.98 4.01 0.01
N GLU A 255 -16.90 4.93 0.29
CA GLU A 255 -17.52 5.02 1.63
C GLU A 255 -18.32 3.77 1.98
N ASP A 256 -19.06 3.18 1.03
CA ASP A 256 -19.75 1.89 1.25
C ASP A 256 -18.77 0.81 1.70
N ILE A 257 -17.64 0.63 0.98
CA ILE A 257 -16.63 -0.38 1.34
C ILE A 257 -16.03 -0.07 2.72
N ARG A 258 -15.68 1.20 2.97
CA ARG A 258 -15.11 1.64 4.25
C ARG A 258 -16.03 1.32 5.42
N GLU A 259 -17.33 1.64 5.32
CA GLU A 259 -18.32 1.31 6.33
C GLU A 259 -18.35 -0.19 6.63
N ARG A 260 -18.34 -1.04 5.59
CA ARG A 260 -18.41 -2.50 5.76
C ARG A 260 -17.12 -3.10 6.28
N VAL A 261 -15.95 -2.63 5.86
CA VAL A 261 -14.66 -3.08 6.41
C VAL A 261 -14.61 -2.78 7.92
N LEU A 262 -15.01 -1.58 8.33
CA LEU A 262 -15.01 -1.17 9.74
C LEU A 262 -16.04 -1.93 10.58
N ALA A 263 -17.22 -2.18 10.03
CA ALA A 263 -18.32 -2.83 10.76
C ALA A 263 -18.19 -4.36 10.80
N ASP A 264 -17.79 -4.97 9.69
CA ASP A 264 -17.87 -6.41 9.51
C ASP A 264 -16.50 -7.07 9.65
N LEU A 265 -15.43 -6.50 9.09
CA LEU A 265 -14.11 -7.16 9.09
C LEU A 265 -13.29 -6.85 10.35
N TRP A 266 -13.67 -5.84 11.14
CA TRP A 266 -13.10 -5.66 12.47
C TRP A 266 -13.61 -6.76 13.42
N SER A 267 -12.69 -7.52 14.03
CA SER A 267 -12.99 -8.48 15.09
C SER A 267 -12.73 -7.87 16.46
N PRO A 268 -13.76 -7.60 17.28
CA PRO A 268 -13.56 -7.09 18.63
C PRO A 268 -12.84 -8.10 19.55
N SER A 269 -13.03 -9.40 19.34
CA SER A 269 -12.36 -10.43 20.16
C SER A 269 -10.87 -10.53 19.89
N LEU A 270 -10.45 -10.24 18.65
CA LEU A 270 -9.05 -10.21 18.25
C LEU A 270 -8.46 -8.80 18.28
N GLY A 271 -9.28 -7.75 18.42
CA GLY A 271 -8.80 -6.36 18.29
C GLY A 271 -8.05 -6.13 16.98
N HIS A 272 -8.53 -6.72 15.88
CA HIS A 272 -7.83 -6.77 14.59
C HIS A 272 -8.81 -6.91 13.42
N PHE A 273 -8.42 -6.46 12.22
CA PHE A 273 -9.18 -6.76 11.01
C PHE A 273 -8.88 -8.18 10.53
N VAL A 274 -9.93 -8.95 10.22
CA VAL A 274 -9.82 -10.35 9.82
C VAL A 274 -10.78 -10.69 8.70
N ASP A 275 -10.44 -11.74 7.98
CA ASP A 275 -11.29 -12.34 6.95
C ASP A 275 -12.61 -12.85 7.53
N ARG A 276 -13.65 -12.87 6.69
CA ARG A 276 -14.86 -13.67 6.90
C ARG A 276 -15.11 -14.58 5.72
N TYR A 277 -15.46 -15.84 5.99
CA TYR A 277 -15.72 -16.81 4.92
C TYR A 277 -16.88 -16.38 4.03
N GLN A 278 -16.66 -16.45 2.71
CA GLN A 278 -17.71 -16.38 1.70
C GLN A 278 -18.24 -17.80 1.36
N VAL A 279 -17.52 -18.83 1.75
CA VAL A 279 -17.90 -20.25 1.57
C VAL A 279 -18.55 -20.85 2.81
N ASP A 280 -19.30 -21.94 2.61
CA ASP A 280 -19.80 -22.82 3.68
C ASP A 280 -19.46 -24.27 3.31
N ASN A 281 -18.80 -25.00 4.21
CA ASN A 281 -18.49 -26.42 4.03
C ASN A 281 -18.50 -27.16 5.39
N GLU A 282 -17.91 -28.35 5.44
CA GLU A 282 -17.87 -29.16 6.67
C GLU A 282 -16.95 -28.59 7.77
N HIS A 283 -15.97 -27.75 7.41
CA HIS A 283 -14.96 -27.19 8.31
C HIS A 283 -15.22 -25.73 8.68
N VAL A 284 -15.77 -24.94 7.75
CA VAL A 284 -16.01 -23.51 7.92
C VAL A 284 -17.43 -23.14 7.53
N LYS A 285 -17.95 -22.04 8.08
CA LYS A 285 -19.32 -21.57 7.83
C LYS A 285 -19.32 -20.18 7.24
N TYR A 286 -20.29 -19.95 6.34
CA TYR A 286 -20.47 -18.65 5.72
C TYR A 286 -20.54 -17.56 6.79
N TRP A 287 -19.85 -16.46 6.54
CA TRP A 287 -19.80 -15.25 7.36
C TRP A 287 -19.08 -15.39 8.71
N GLN A 288 -18.65 -16.59 9.12
CA GLN A 288 -17.81 -16.73 10.31
C GLN A 288 -16.45 -16.08 10.06
N PRO A 289 -15.88 -15.36 11.05
CA PRO A 289 -14.55 -14.80 10.93
C PRO A 289 -13.49 -15.91 11.03
N ILE A 290 -12.33 -15.68 10.41
CA ILE A 290 -11.14 -16.48 10.74
C ILE A 290 -10.74 -16.26 12.20
N ARG A 291 -10.00 -17.22 12.75
CA ARG A 291 -9.71 -17.30 14.20
C ARG A 291 -8.32 -16.80 14.61
N ALA A 292 -7.53 -16.29 13.67
CA ALA A 292 -6.18 -15.81 13.93
C ALA A 292 -5.93 -14.45 13.27
N ARG A 293 -4.95 -13.71 13.78
CA ARG A 293 -4.51 -12.43 13.22
C ARG A 293 -3.50 -12.69 12.12
N GLU A 294 -3.77 -12.11 10.96
CA GLU A 294 -2.87 -12.10 9.81
C GLU A 294 -2.42 -10.67 9.53
N LEU A 295 -1.22 -10.53 8.96
CA LEU A 295 -0.60 -9.25 8.66
C LEU A 295 -1.42 -8.43 7.66
N VAL A 296 -2.21 -9.12 6.82
CA VAL A 296 -3.21 -8.55 5.91
C VAL A 296 -4.21 -7.61 6.61
N GLY A 297 -4.46 -7.82 7.91
CA GLY A 297 -5.36 -6.98 8.69
C GLY A 297 -4.87 -5.54 8.91
N TYR A 298 -3.60 -5.22 8.57
CA TYR A 298 -3.09 -3.85 8.61
C TYR A 298 -3.30 -3.05 7.31
N LEU A 299 -3.70 -3.70 6.21
CA LEU A 299 -3.88 -3.04 4.91
C LEU A 299 -4.92 -1.91 4.91
N PRO A 300 -5.99 -1.91 5.73
CA PRO A 300 -6.86 -0.75 5.86
C PRO A 300 -6.13 0.57 6.18
N TRP A 301 -5.05 0.54 6.97
CA TRP A 301 -4.24 1.73 7.25
C TRP A 301 -3.34 2.15 6.09
N MET A 302 -2.94 1.22 5.20
CA MET A 302 -2.14 1.54 4.00
C MET A 302 -2.82 2.58 3.10
N PHE A 303 -4.15 2.67 3.17
CA PHE A 303 -4.94 3.57 2.33
C PHE A 303 -5.79 4.57 3.13
N ASP A 304 -5.48 4.82 4.41
CA ASP A 304 -6.26 5.72 5.29
C ASP A 304 -7.76 5.36 5.40
N LEU A 305 -8.10 4.07 5.34
CA LEU A 305 -9.48 3.60 5.49
C LEU A 305 -9.97 3.76 6.94
N VAL A 306 -9.08 3.46 7.89
CA VAL A 306 -9.39 3.39 9.33
C VAL A 306 -9.56 4.80 9.91
N PRO A 307 -10.58 5.09 10.74
CA PRO A 307 -10.68 6.37 11.43
C PRO A 307 -9.69 6.47 12.60
N ASP A 308 -9.35 7.69 13.01
CA ASP A 308 -8.45 7.97 14.13
C ASP A 308 -9.12 7.73 15.50
N GLU A 309 -9.29 6.44 15.82
CA GLU A 309 -9.91 5.96 17.06
C GLU A 309 -9.01 4.97 17.78
N ALA A 310 -8.83 5.16 19.09
CA ALA A 310 -7.92 4.37 19.92
C ALA A 310 -8.19 2.85 19.88
N ARG A 311 -9.45 2.44 19.67
CA ARG A 311 -9.81 1.01 19.57
C ARG A 311 -9.14 0.31 18.39
N TYR A 312 -8.94 1.00 17.28
CA TYR A 312 -8.27 0.44 16.10
C TYR A 312 -6.76 0.50 16.28
N ALA A 313 -6.23 1.63 16.77
CA ALA A 313 -4.80 1.80 17.00
C ALA A 313 -4.21 0.76 17.97
N GLY A 314 -5.01 0.22 18.89
CA GLY A 314 -4.62 -0.89 19.76
C GLY A 314 -4.15 -2.15 19.02
N ALA A 315 -4.62 -2.40 17.78
CA ALA A 315 -4.22 -3.56 16.96
C ALA A 315 -2.71 -3.61 16.72
N TRP A 316 -2.05 -2.45 16.65
CA TRP A 316 -0.62 -2.37 16.39
C TRP A 316 0.24 -2.95 17.52
N ALA A 317 -0.33 -3.19 18.71
CA ALA A 317 0.37 -3.94 19.77
C ALA A 317 0.76 -5.35 19.32
N HIS A 318 -0.08 -6.00 18.50
CA HIS A 318 0.18 -7.35 18.00
C HIS A 318 1.33 -7.39 16.99
N LEU A 319 1.59 -6.28 16.28
CA LEU A 319 2.70 -6.16 15.35
C LEU A 319 4.05 -6.18 16.06
N LEU A 320 4.10 -5.62 17.28
CA LEU A 320 5.31 -5.47 18.08
C LEU A 320 5.52 -6.64 19.06
N ASP A 321 4.52 -7.49 19.29
CA ASP A 321 4.61 -8.61 20.24
C ASP A 321 5.32 -9.85 19.61
N PRO A 322 6.45 -10.31 20.17
CA PRO A 322 7.14 -11.53 19.72
C PRO A 322 6.33 -12.82 19.81
N LYS A 323 5.24 -12.84 20.59
CA LYS A 323 4.29 -13.96 20.67
C LYS A 323 3.20 -13.88 19.60
N ALA A 324 3.07 -12.75 18.92
CA ALA A 324 2.11 -12.53 17.84
C ALA A 324 2.84 -12.38 16.50
N LEU A 325 2.87 -11.18 15.91
CA LEU A 325 3.35 -10.96 14.54
C LEU A 325 4.82 -10.51 14.46
N ALA A 326 5.45 -10.10 15.57
CA ALA A 326 6.86 -9.73 15.55
C ALA A 326 7.77 -10.97 15.44
N GLY A 327 8.40 -11.17 14.29
CA GLY A 327 9.41 -12.19 14.06
C GLY A 327 10.84 -11.65 14.26
N HIS A 328 11.81 -12.56 14.39
CA HIS A 328 13.22 -12.17 14.55
C HIS A 328 13.79 -11.43 13.32
N ALA A 329 13.30 -11.76 12.12
CA ALA A 329 13.78 -11.23 10.85
C ALA A 329 12.80 -10.23 10.20
N GLY A 330 11.71 -9.87 10.86
CA GLY A 330 10.65 -9.03 10.32
C GLY A 330 9.26 -9.46 10.76
N MET A 331 8.24 -9.00 10.06
CA MET A 331 6.83 -9.23 10.41
C MET A 331 6.35 -10.57 9.85
N ARG A 332 5.81 -11.45 10.72
CA ARG A 332 5.20 -12.73 10.32
C ARG A 332 3.87 -12.48 9.63
N THR A 333 3.55 -13.27 8.60
CA THR A 333 2.27 -13.11 7.90
C THR A 333 1.05 -13.59 8.71
N VAL A 334 1.25 -14.46 9.70
CA VAL A 334 0.24 -14.88 10.70
C VAL A 334 0.88 -14.94 12.09
N GLU A 335 0.08 -14.76 13.14
CA GLU A 335 0.58 -14.84 14.52
C GLU A 335 1.17 -16.22 14.85
N ALA A 336 2.24 -16.22 15.65
CA ALA A 336 2.95 -17.45 16.02
C ALA A 336 2.13 -18.44 16.87
N SER A 337 1.00 -18.00 17.44
CA SER A 337 0.05 -18.84 18.16
C SER A 337 -0.86 -19.67 17.25
N TYR A 338 -0.90 -19.41 15.95
CA TYR A 338 -1.72 -20.19 15.03
C TYR A 338 -1.21 -21.65 14.94
N GLU A 339 -2.12 -22.63 15.03
CA GLU A 339 -1.74 -24.04 15.14
C GLU A 339 -1.01 -24.60 13.90
N HIS A 340 -1.17 -23.95 12.75
CA HIS A 340 -0.48 -24.29 11.51
C HIS A 340 0.62 -23.28 11.14
N TYR A 341 1.07 -22.47 12.11
CA TYR A 341 2.18 -21.55 11.93
C TYR A 341 3.42 -22.29 11.39
N VAL A 342 3.97 -21.80 10.27
CA VAL A 342 5.12 -22.33 9.52
C VAL A 342 5.05 -23.83 9.17
N ARG A 343 3.84 -24.40 9.13
CA ARG A 343 3.65 -25.77 8.64
C ARG A 343 3.83 -25.78 7.13
N GLN A 344 4.80 -26.55 6.63
CA GLN A 344 5.05 -26.69 5.19
C GLN A 344 4.03 -27.65 4.55
N TYR A 345 3.16 -27.14 3.67
CA TYR A 345 2.20 -27.94 2.89
C TYR A 345 2.73 -28.42 1.53
N ARG A 346 3.53 -27.62 0.82
CA ARG A 346 3.93 -27.92 -0.57
C ARG A 346 5.43 -27.83 -0.81
N TYR A 347 5.92 -28.66 -1.73
CA TYR A 347 7.32 -28.71 -2.12
C TYR A 347 7.43 -28.67 -3.65
N LEU A 348 8.41 -27.94 -4.17
CA LEU A 348 8.77 -27.92 -5.59
C LEU A 348 10.19 -28.49 -5.70
N ASP A 349 10.36 -29.57 -6.48
CA ASP A 349 11.64 -30.26 -6.66
C ASP A 349 12.35 -30.62 -5.34
N GLY A 350 11.57 -30.98 -4.32
CA GLY A 350 12.06 -31.34 -2.99
C GLY A 350 12.42 -30.15 -2.08
N ALA A 351 12.34 -28.92 -2.58
CA ALA A 351 12.52 -27.70 -1.80
C ALA A 351 11.18 -27.15 -1.28
N PRO A 352 11.13 -26.54 -0.08
CA PRO A 352 9.96 -25.81 0.40
C PRO A 352 9.48 -24.75 -0.61
N GLU A 353 8.21 -24.79 -0.99
CA GLU A 353 7.56 -23.76 -1.82
C GLU A 353 6.94 -22.64 -0.95
N CYS A 354 6.54 -21.53 -1.61
CA CYS A 354 5.91 -20.34 -1.05
C CYS A 354 4.68 -20.63 -0.19
N GLN A 355 4.62 -20.04 1.02
CA GLN A 355 3.48 -20.14 1.93
C GLN A 355 3.34 -18.89 2.80
N TRP A 356 2.09 -18.53 3.13
CA TRP A 356 1.75 -17.31 3.86
C TRP A 356 1.23 -17.56 5.29
N ASN A 357 1.48 -18.74 5.85
CA ASN A 357 1.15 -19.11 7.23
C ASN A 357 2.29 -18.86 8.24
N GLY A 358 3.12 -17.82 8.05
CA GLY A 358 4.12 -17.44 9.05
C GLY A 358 5.42 -16.82 8.54
N PRO A 359 6.01 -17.24 7.40
CA PRO A 359 7.24 -16.64 6.86
C PRO A 359 7.15 -15.12 6.70
N VAL A 360 8.28 -14.43 6.64
CA VAL A 360 8.32 -12.99 6.38
C VAL A 360 8.32 -12.75 4.88
N TRP A 361 7.34 -11.99 4.39
CA TRP A 361 7.22 -11.65 2.98
C TRP A 361 7.45 -10.15 2.75
N PRO A 362 8.43 -9.75 1.91
CA PRO A 362 8.66 -8.35 1.57
C PRO A 362 7.41 -7.65 1.03
N TYR A 363 6.58 -8.38 0.28
CA TYR A 363 5.30 -7.89 -0.24
C TYR A 363 4.39 -7.35 0.88
N GLN A 364 4.03 -8.16 1.87
CA GLN A 364 3.21 -7.70 3.00
C GLN A 364 3.98 -6.78 3.97
N THR A 365 5.30 -6.96 4.10
CA THR A 365 6.16 -6.04 4.86
C THR A 365 6.05 -4.62 4.31
N THR A 366 6.11 -4.43 2.99
CA THR A 366 5.95 -3.13 2.34
C THR A 366 4.57 -2.54 2.60
N GLN A 367 3.50 -3.35 2.58
CA GLN A 367 2.16 -2.89 2.89
C GLN A 367 2.04 -2.37 4.31
N VAL A 368 2.58 -3.12 5.28
CA VAL A 368 2.46 -2.78 6.70
C VAL A 368 3.36 -1.61 7.07
N LEU A 369 4.56 -1.50 6.49
CA LEU A 369 5.39 -0.30 6.66
C LEU A 369 4.72 0.94 6.04
N THR A 370 4.07 0.81 4.88
CA THR A 370 3.28 1.91 4.29
C THR A 370 2.12 2.30 5.21
N ALA A 371 1.39 1.31 5.73
CA ALA A 371 0.34 1.52 6.72
C ALA A 371 0.86 2.20 8.01
N MET A 372 2.05 1.82 8.47
CA MET A 372 2.68 2.39 9.66
C MET A 372 3.13 3.84 9.41
N ALA A 373 3.65 4.13 8.23
CA ALA A 373 3.98 5.50 7.83
C ALA A 373 2.73 6.40 7.86
N ASN A 374 1.62 5.94 7.27
CA ASN A 374 0.34 6.65 7.34
C ASN A 374 -0.15 6.81 8.79
N LEU A 375 -0.07 5.76 9.61
CA LEU A 375 -0.43 5.84 11.04
C LEU A 375 0.37 6.94 11.76
N LEU A 376 1.68 7.00 11.54
CA LEU A 376 2.58 7.95 12.21
C LEU A 376 2.47 9.39 11.68
N ASP A 377 1.95 9.58 10.46
CA ASP A 377 1.83 10.89 9.82
C ASP A 377 0.41 11.47 9.91
N HIS A 378 -0.61 10.67 9.64
CA HIS A 378 -2.00 11.13 9.47
C HIS A 378 -2.85 10.98 10.74
N TYR A 379 -2.44 10.16 11.72
CA TYR A 379 -3.23 9.82 12.90
C TYR A 379 -2.63 10.45 14.17
N LYS A 380 -3.49 10.83 15.12
CA LYS A 380 -3.06 11.27 16.46
C LYS A 380 -2.92 10.09 17.41
N GLY A 381 -3.80 9.09 17.30
CA GLY A 381 -3.75 7.87 18.08
C GLY A 381 -2.91 6.80 17.38
N THR A 382 -1.62 6.74 17.67
CA THR A 382 -0.71 5.74 17.07
C THR A 382 -0.64 4.42 17.83
N GLY A 383 -1.44 4.28 18.90
CA GLY A 383 -1.42 3.11 19.76
C GLY A 383 -0.04 2.96 20.43
N PRO A 384 0.57 1.76 20.44
CA PRO A 384 1.91 1.56 21.00
C PRO A 384 3.03 1.93 20.02
N VAL A 385 2.73 2.24 18.76
CA VAL A 385 3.76 2.47 17.73
C VAL A 385 4.32 3.88 17.84
N THR A 386 5.63 3.97 17.73
CA THR A 386 6.42 5.19 17.71
C THR A 386 7.24 5.28 16.43
N ARG A 387 7.83 6.45 16.17
CA ARG A 387 8.79 6.63 15.05
C ARG A 387 10.06 5.79 15.18
N GLY A 388 10.35 5.22 16.35
CA GLY A 388 11.49 4.32 16.53
C GLY A 388 11.16 2.86 16.21
N ASP A 389 9.88 2.52 16.13
CA ASP A 389 9.43 1.18 15.71
C ASP A 389 9.37 1.04 14.19
N TYR A 390 9.20 2.17 13.48
CA TYR A 390 9.33 2.29 12.01
C TYR A 390 10.80 2.45 11.62
#